data_AF-A0A1W2FX45-F1
#
_entry.id   AF-A0A1W2FX45-F1
#
_cell.length_a   1.000
_cell.length_b   1.000
_cell.length_c   1.000
_cell.angle_alpha   90.00
_cell.angle_beta   90.00
_cell.angle_gamma   90.00
#
_symmetry.space_group_name_H-M   'P 1'
#
loop_
_entity.id
_entity.type
_entity.pdbx_description
1 polymer ?
#
loop_
_entity_poly.entity_id
_entity_poly.type
_entity_poly.pdbx_seq_one_letter_code
_entity_poly.pdbx_strand_id
1 'polypeptide(L)'
;MHCPVVTIDLFTDARLKPQWEWHYQPHADRWSLTERPGFLRLKAFAPRVANHLAKAGNALTQRVLRTVGGATVTVRLELTGLRFCSSSVHHSPHRTSNQDRPPNLLSQVSGRFS
;
A
#
# COMPACT_ATOMS: atom_id res chain seq x y z
N MET A 1 21.47 23.00 -23.65
CA MET A 1 20.76 22.94 -22.35
C MET A 1 20.96 21.56 -21.78
N HIS A 2 21.63 21.44 -20.63
CA HIS A 2 21.74 20.17 -19.92
C HIS A 2 20.61 20.16 -18.88
N CYS A 3 19.59 19.31 -19.05
CA CYS A 3 18.62 19.10 -17.99
C CYS A 3 19.33 18.33 -16.86
N PRO A 4 19.44 18.89 -15.64
CA PRO A 4 20.05 18.17 -14.54
C PRO A 4 19.17 16.99 -14.17
N VAL A 5 19.80 15.85 -13.96
CA VAL A 5 19.13 14.65 -13.47
C VAL A 5 18.83 14.84 -11.99
N VAL A 6 17.55 14.83 -11.63
CA VAL A 6 17.12 14.94 -10.24
C VAL A 6 16.98 13.54 -9.64
N THR A 7 17.66 13.29 -8.53
CA THR A 7 17.73 11.98 -7.86
C THR A 7 17.13 11.98 -6.46
N ILE A 8 16.86 13.15 -5.89
CA ILE A 8 16.27 13.34 -4.56
C ILE A 8 15.01 14.17 -4.66
N ASP A 9 14.00 13.80 -3.87
CA ASP A 9 12.81 14.61 -3.67
C ASP A 9 12.38 14.59 -2.20
N LEU A 10 12.15 15.79 -1.66
CA LEU A 10 11.66 16.00 -0.29
C LEU A 10 10.15 16.35 -0.28
N PHE A 11 9.49 16.37 -1.45
CA PHE A 11 8.05 16.64 -1.57
C PHE A 11 7.60 17.96 -0.91
N THR A 12 8.43 19.00 -1.01
CA THR A 12 8.13 20.35 -0.51
C THR A 12 7.28 21.17 -1.47
N ASP A 13 7.27 20.79 -2.75
CA ASP A 13 6.50 21.46 -3.80
C ASP A 13 5.06 20.94 -3.84
N ALA A 14 4.10 21.79 -4.21
CA ALA A 14 2.70 21.39 -4.39
C ALA A 14 2.44 20.54 -5.65
N ARG A 15 3.46 20.34 -6.48
CA ARG A 15 3.39 19.59 -7.74
C ARG A 15 4.49 18.53 -7.77
N LEU A 16 4.18 17.36 -8.33
CA LEU A 16 5.18 16.33 -8.55
C LEU A 16 6.24 16.81 -9.54
N LYS A 17 7.50 16.53 -9.22
CA LYS A 17 8.62 16.81 -10.12
C LYS A 17 8.57 15.90 -11.36
N PRO A 18 9.12 16.32 -12.52
CA PRO A 18 9.05 15.56 -13.77
C PRO A 18 9.71 14.17 -13.75
N GLN A 19 10.52 13.87 -12.74
CA GLN A 19 11.13 12.54 -12.56
C GLN A 19 10.11 11.46 -12.17
N TRP A 20 8.94 11.86 -11.69
CA TRP A 20 7.90 10.97 -11.20
C TRP A 20 6.84 10.72 -12.26
N GLU A 21 6.52 9.46 -12.47
CA GLU A 21 5.45 9.01 -13.36
C GLU A 21 4.50 8.10 -12.57
N TRP A 22 3.19 8.31 -12.72
CA TRP A 22 2.20 7.40 -12.16
C TRP A 22 2.14 6.13 -12.98
N HIS A 23 2.17 4.98 -12.30
CA HIS A 23 1.84 3.71 -12.91
C HIS A 23 0.32 3.64 -13.09
N TYR A 24 -0.12 3.71 -14.35
CA TYR A 24 -1.51 3.98 -14.74
C TYR A 24 -2.03 5.34 -14.26
N GLN A 25 -3.35 5.57 -14.41
CA GLN A 25 -4.00 6.80 -13.98
C GLN A 25 -4.13 6.84 -12.46
N PRO A 26 -3.73 7.93 -11.80
CA PRO A 26 -3.92 8.09 -10.37
C PRO A 26 -5.39 8.35 -10.02
N HIS A 27 -5.80 7.90 -8.85
CA HIS A 27 -7.00 8.38 -8.18
C HIS A 27 -6.66 9.69 -7.46
N ALA A 28 -7.01 10.83 -8.09
CA ALA A 28 -6.63 12.18 -7.64
C ALA A 28 -6.96 12.45 -6.16
N ASP A 29 -8.12 12.01 -5.68
CA ASP A 29 -8.56 12.24 -4.29
C ASP A 29 -7.85 11.37 -3.24
N ARG A 30 -6.99 10.45 -3.70
CA ARG A 30 -6.30 9.44 -2.86
C ARG A 30 -4.80 9.70 -2.73
N TRP A 31 -4.31 10.85 -3.18
CA TRP A 31 -2.96 11.31 -2.90
C TRP A 31 -2.91 12.83 -2.71
N SER A 32 -1.86 13.35 -2.06
CA SER A 32 -1.67 14.79 -1.90
C SER A 32 -0.21 15.14 -1.59
N LEU A 33 0.22 16.32 -2.05
CA LEU A 33 1.46 16.98 -1.65
C LEU A 33 1.21 18.18 -0.71
N THR A 34 -0.04 18.60 -0.56
CA THR A 34 -0.44 19.79 0.19
C THR A 34 -1.13 19.48 1.51
N GLU A 35 -1.64 18.24 1.69
CA GLU A 35 -2.24 17.79 2.96
C GLU A 35 -1.22 17.87 4.11
N ARG A 36 0.05 17.57 3.83
CA ARG A 36 1.17 17.74 4.75
C ARG A 36 2.43 18.12 3.95
N PRO A 37 2.82 19.41 3.91
CA PRO A 37 4.01 19.84 3.19
C PRO A 37 5.27 19.06 3.61
N GLY A 38 6.11 18.69 2.64
CA GLY A 38 7.29 17.84 2.86
C GLY A 38 7.01 16.34 2.84
N PHE A 39 5.78 15.93 2.48
CA PHE A 39 5.36 14.53 2.38
C PHE A 39 4.50 14.30 1.14
N LEU A 40 4.77 13.19 0.43
CA LEU A 40 3.78 12.58 -0.45
C LEU A 40 2.83 11.74 0.40
N ARG A 41 1.56 12.16 0.51
CA ARG A 41 0.51 11.40 1.17
C ARG A 41 -0.13 10.43 0.18
N LEU A 42 -0.13 9.14 0.50
CA LEU A 42 -0.90 8.10 -0.20
C LEU A 42 -1.99 7.56 0.73
N LYS A 43 -3.25 7.63 0.31
CA LYS A 43 -4.40 7.12 1.08
C LYS A 43 -4.74 5.72 0.59
N ALA A 44 -4.85 4.75 1.51
CA ALA A 44 -5.30 3.41 1.18
C ALA A 44 -6.74 3.41 0.67
N PHE A 45 -7.03 2.57 -0.33
CA PHE A 45 -8.36 2.28 -0.84
C PHE A 45 -8.42 0.82 -1.31
N ALA A 46 -9.63 0.29 -1.46
CA ALA A 46 -9.81 -1.10 -1.88
C ALA A 46 -9.15 -1.34 -3.25
N PRO A 47 -8.31 -2.38 -3.40
CA PRO A 47 -7.68 -2.68 -4.67
C PRO A 47 -8.73 -3.14 -5.69
N ARG A 48 -8.55 -2.78 -6.96
CA ARG A 48 -9.40 -3.29 -8.05
C ARG A 48 -9.24 -4.79 -8.24
N VAL A 49 -8.04 -5.31 -7.99
CA VAL A 49 -7.72 -6.73 -8.05
C VAL A 49 -6.95 -7.09 -6.77
N ALA A 50 -7.54 -7.96 -5.96
CA ALA A 50 -6.91 -8.43 -4.73
C ALA A 50 -5.58 -9.14 -5.04
N ASN A 51 -4.61 -9.01 -4.13
CA ASN A 51 -3.31 -9.70 -4.18
C ASN A 51 -2.47 -9.41 -5.45
N HIS A 52 -2.68 -8.26 -6.11
CA HIS A 52 -1.97 -7.92 -7.34
C HIS A 52 -1.35 -6.52 -7.28
N LEU A 53 -0.11 -6.42 -6.79
CA LEU A 53 0.58 -5.15 -6.57
C LEU A 53 0.70 -4.27 -7.83
N ALA A 54 0.95 -4.88 -8.99
CA ALA A 54 1.03 -4.14 -10.25
C ALA A 54 -0.31 -3.52 -10.69
N LYS A 55 -1.43 -3.86 -10.02
CA LYS A 55 -2.74 -3.25 -10.21
C LYS A 55 -3.17 -2.38 -9.03
N ALA A 56 -2.28 -2.13 -8.07
CA ALA A 56 -2.50 -1.13 -7.05
C ALA A 56 -2.54 0.25 -7.71
N GLY A 57 -3.59 1.02 -7.43
CA GLY A 57 -3.65 2.41 -7.88
C GLY A 57 -2.71 3.29 -7.06
N ASN A 58 -2.39 4.48 -7.58
CA ASN A 58 -1.45 5.42 -6.97
C ASN A 58 -0.07 4.83 -6.69
N ALA A 59 0.39 3.91 -7.54
CA ALA A 59 1.78 3.50 -7.57
C ALA A 59 2.59 4.57 -8.33
N LEU A 60 3.60 5.14 -7.67
CA LEU A 60 4.48 6.15 -8.24
C LEU A 60 5.82 5.52 -8.64
N THR A 61 6.32 5.85 -9.82
CA THR A 61 7.54 5.27 -10.39
C THR A 61 8.52 6.36 -10.80
N GLN A 62 9.81 6.02 -10.77
CA GLN A 62 10.91 6.83 -11.29
C GLN A 62 11.84 5.92 -12.10
N ARG A 63 12.36 6.43 -13.23
CA ARG A 63 13.37 5.69 -14.01
C ARG A 63 14.64 5.50 -13.18
N VAL A 64 15.12 4.26 -13.13
CA VAL A 64 16.39 3.93 -12.49
C VAL A 64 17.53 4.31 -13.42
N LEU A 65 18.53 5.01 -12.88
CA LEU A 65 19.75 5.38 -13.60
C LEU A 65 20.81 4.34 -13.31
N ARG A 66 21.29 3.67 -14.36
CA ARG A 66 22.34 2.66 -14.21
C ARG A 66 23.68 3.35 -13.95
N THR A 67 24.24 3.15 -12.77
CA THR A 67 25.63 3.55 -12.47
C THR A 67 26.56 2.33 -12.53
N VAL A 68 27.86 2.57 -12.62
CA VAL A 68 28.89 1.51 -12.68
C VAL A 68 28.83 0.58 -11.46
N GLY A 69 28.32 1.07 -10.32
CA GLY A 69 28.12 0.29 -9.09
C GLY A 69 26.69 -0.20 -8.84
N GLY A 70 25.79 -0.09 -9.82
CA GLY A 70 24.35 -0.36 -9.64
C GLY A 70 23.57 0.86 -9.17
N ALA A 71 22.29 0.69 -8.81
CA ALA A 71 21.44 1.77 -8.34
C ALA A 71 20.87 1.43 -6.97
N THR A 72 21.05 2.33 -6.00
CA THR A 72 20.45 2.25 -4.68
C THR A 72 19.33 3.27 -4.59
N VAL A 73 18.17 2.84 -4.11
CA VAL A 73 17.02 3.70 -3.85
C VAL A 73 16.70 3.66 -2.37
N THR A 74 16.56 4.82 -1.75
CA THR A 74 16.19 4.95 -0.34
C THR A 74 14.90 5.74 -0.24
N VAL A 75 13.94 5.21 0.50
CA VAL A 75 12.65 5.87 0.77
C VAL A 75 12.46 5.99 2.27
N ARG A 76 12.03 7.16 2.73
CA ARG A 76 11.62 7.38 4.11
C ARG A 76 10.11 7.35 4.20
N LEU A 77 9.57 6.43 5.01
CA LEU A 77 8.15 6.21 5.17
C LEU A 77 7.72 6.56 6.60
N GLU A 78 6.59 7.25 6.72
CA GLU A 78 5.88 7.41 7.99
C GLU A 78 4.64 6.54 7.97
N LEU A 79 4.57 5.56 8.89
CA LEU A 79 3.50 4.57 8.94
C LEU A 79 2.38 4.91 9.94
N THR A 80 2.51 6.05 10.64
CA THR A 80 1.49 6.55 11.56
C THR A 80 0.18 6.76 10.81
N GLY A 81 -0.87 6.05 11.23
CA GLY A 81 -2.19 6.08 10.60
C GLY A 81 -2.45 4.99 9.57
N LEU A 82 -1.51 4.06 9.35
CA LEU A 82 -1.80 2.81 8.66
C LEU A 82 -2.82 2.00 9.48
N ARG A 83 -3.85 1.48 8.81
CA ARG A 83 -4.93 0.71 9.44
C ARG A 83 -5.06 -0.65 8.78
N PHE A 84 -5.22 -1.68 9.60
CA PHE A 84 -5.67 -2.98 9.12
C PHE A 84 -7.15 -2.90 8.75
N CYS A 85 -7.49 -3.40 7.57
CA CYS A 85 -8.88 -3.66 7.23
C CYS A 85 -9.27 -4.98 7.90
N SER A 86 -9.96 -4.93 9.04
CA SER A 86 -10.63 -6.13 9.56
C SER A 86 -11.85 -6.40 8.68
N SER A 87 -11.70 -7.21 7.64
CA SER A 87 -12.86 -7.81 7.00
C SER A 87 -13.47 -8.79 8.00
N SER A 88 -14.47 -8.34 8.76
CA SER A 88 -15.35 -9.25 9.50
C SER A 88 -15.99 -10.17 8.49
N VAL A 89 -15.50 -11.40 8.38
CA VAL A 89 -16.21 -12.48 7.70
C VAL A 89 -17.45 -12.71 8.52
N HIS A 90 -18.60 -12.20 8.05
CA HIS A 90 -19.89 -12.63 8.57
C HIS A 90 -20.04 -14.10 8.19
N HIS A 91 -19.59 -14.99 9.08
CA HIS A 91 -19.97 -16.38 9.02
C HIS A 91 -21.46 -16.42 9.39
N SER A 92 -22.35 -16.40 8.40
CA SER A 92 -23.73 -16.85 8.63
C SER A 92 -23.62 -18.29 9.13
N PRO A 93 -24.05 -18.61 10.36
CA PRO A 93 -24.06 -19.99 10.80
C PRO A 93 -25.07 -20.71 9.93
N HIS A 94 -24.58 -21.50 8.98
CA HIS A 94 -25.41 -22.54 8.38
C HIS A 94 -25.92 -23.39 9.54
N ARG A 95 -27.24 -23.39 9.73
CA ARG A 95 -27.99 -24.22 10.66
C ARG A 95 -27.51 -25.66 10.54
N THR A 96 -26.72 -26.13 11.50
CA THR A 96 -26.33 -27.53 11.60
C THR A 96 -27.55 -28.33 12.05
N SER A 97 -28.04 -29.20 11.16
CA SER A 97 -28.95 -30.28 11.54
C SER A 97 -28.20 -31.18 12.51
N ASN A 98 -28.83 -31.48 13.63
CA ASN A 98 -28.26 -32.23 14.74
C ASN A 98 -28.25 -33.73 14.40
N GLN A 99 -27.24 -34.20 13.68
CA GLN A 99 -26.88 -35.61 13.60
C GLN A 99 -25.41 -35.71 13.17
N ASP A 100 -24.66 -36.58 13.84
CA ASP A 100 -23.23 -36.88 13.67
C ASP A 100 -22.23 -36.01 14.46
N ARG A 101 -22.17 -36.28 15.78
CA ARG A 101 -20.99 -35.96 16.61
C ARG A 101 -20.18 -37.26 16.84
N PRO A 102 -18.94 -37.38 16.35
CA PRO A 102 -17.96 -38.30 16.93
C PRO A 102 -17.22 -37.62 18.11
N PRO A 103 -16.82 -38.37 19.16
CA PRO A 103 -16.11 -37.80 20.31
C PRO A 103 -14.61 -37.67 20.01
N ASN A 104 -14.01 -36.62 20.58
CA ASN A 104 -12.57 -36.35 20.72
C ASN A 104 -11.77 -35.91 19.47
N LEU A 105 -11.47 -34.61 19.40
CA LEU A 105 -10.10 -34.12 19.17
C LEU A 105 -9.97 -32.61 19.51
N LEU A 106 -9.06 -32.29 20.44
CA LEU A 106 -8.27 -31.05 20.56
C LEU A 106 -8.98 -29.68 20.52
N SER A 107 -9.15 -29.05 21.69
CA SER A 107 -9.23 -27.58 21.80
C SER A 107 -7.82 -26.99 21.76
N GLN A 108 -7.27 -26.83 20.56
CA GLN A 108 -6.10 -25.99 20.33
C GLN A 108 -6.55 -24.64 19.76
N VAL A 109 -6.01 -23.58 20.37
CA VAL A 109 -5.88 -22.20 19.86
C VAL A 109 -7.07 -21.26 20.03
N SER A 110 -6.91 -20.32 20.97
CA SER A 110 -7.25 -18.92 20.73
C SER A 110 -6.28 -18.03 21.51
N GLY A 111 -5.12 -17.75 20.92
CA GLY A 111 -4.26 -16.64 21.35
C GLY A 111 -4.74 -15.35 20.68
N ARG A 112 -5.12 -14.35 21.48
CA ARG A 112 -5.27 -12.96 21.04
C ARG A 112 -3.88 -12.35 20.94
N PHE A 113 -3.56 -11.69 19.84
CA PHE A 113 -2.41 -10.79 19.75
C PHE A 113 -2.89 -9.34 19.83
N SER A 114 -2.24 -8.58 20.71
CA SER A 114 -2.25 -7.11 20.77
C SER A 114 -1.48 -6.50 19.61
#